data_AF-A0A5C1AQD6-F1
#
_entry.id   AF-A0A5C1AQD6-F1
#
_cell.length_a   1.000
_cell.length_b   1.000
_cell.length_c   1.000
_cell.angle_alpha   90.00
_cell.angle_beta   90.00
_cell.angle_gamma   90.00
#
_symmetry.space_group_name_H-M   'P 1'
#
loop_
_entity.id
_entity.type
_entity.pdbx_description
1 polymer ?
#
loop_
_entity_poly.entity_id
_entity_poly.type
_entity_poly.pdbx_seq_one_letter_code
_entity_poly.pdbx_strand_id
1 'polypeptide(L)'
;MRNRFAVALLALTLALGTARACPFCSVQGQTLAGEVNQADLIVLGTLKNAKQDPNDITKGTTELSIDSIVKDHPFLKGKKTLILPRYIRIDPAAANAQTLVFCGLYSTATDTAAAAVGSTAVLVNFDRYQLDPYRGDELEKDSKLPQYLKGAFAVREKDVVSRLCYFFDYLDSPESKIATDAFLEFANADYKDVQAASAKLNMDKLLGWLEDKQTPASRFGLYGMILGHSKKPAHAAALRAILDDPKKQYTSGLDGVLAGYIMLDTKAGWPFLMDILTDEKKDFQVRYAGLRVLRFFWDNRPDVVTHDKIVEGMKVLVAQSDIADLPIEDLRKWDRTDVTAWVLENGQKESHKQIPIVRRAVLRFALTVEGKSEAAKAFVHQSEKDDAERVKLVREMLADEKPKPAEATTMK
;
A
#
# COMPACT_ATOMS: atom_id res chain seq x y z
N MET A 1 26.36 -39.90 22.78
CA MET A 1 25.84 -38.69 23.45
C MET A 1 26.20 -37.48 22.59
N ARG A 2 25.19 -36.63 22.29
CA ARG A 2 25.22 -35.19 21.88
C ARG A 2 26.21 -34.81 20.75
N ASN A 3 25.86 -34.12 19.67
CA ASN A 3 24.72 -33.27 19.34
C ASN A 3 24.76 -33.08 17.81
N ARG A 4 23.70 -33.38 17.08
CA ARG A 4 23.51 -32.95 15.69
C ARG A 4 22.48 -31.82 15.69
N PHE A 5 22.95 -30.58 15.68
CA PHE A 5 22.10 -29.42 15.45
C PHE A 5 21.70 -29.41 13.97
N ALA A 6 20.41 -29.55 13.71
CA ALA A 6 19.83 -29.37 12.39
C ALA A 6 19.89 -27.89 12.01
N VAL A 7 20.53 -27.61 10.87
CA VAL A 7 20.53 -26.29 10.24
C VAL A 7 19.15 -26.07 9.63
N ALA A 8 18.40 -25.11 10.18
CA ALA A 8 17.15 -24.63 9.59
C ALA A 8 17.48 -23.79 8.34
N LEU A 9 17.04 -24.25 7.17
CA LEU A 9 17.07 -23.47 5.94
C LEU A 9 16.04 -22.34 6.08
N LEU A 10 16.52 -21.13 6.37
CA LEU A 10 15.73 -19.91 6.27
C LEU A 10 15.65 -19.53 4.79
N ALA A 11 14.48 -19.70 4.17
CA ALA A 11 14.25 -19.25 2.80
C ALA A 11 14.30 -17.70 2.77
N LEU A 12 15.42 -17.17 2.30
CA LEU A 12 15.63 -15.75 2.08
C LEU A 12 14.83 -15.31 0.84
N THR A 13 13.67 -14.71 1.07
CA THR A 13 12.89 -14.06 0.02
C THR A 13 13.67 -12.88 -0.54
N LEU A 14 14.08 -12.96 -1.81
CA LEU A 14 14.69 -11.86 -2.54
C LEU A 14 13.72 -10.67 -2.59
N ALA A 15 14.12 -9.55 -1.99
CA ALA A 15 13.51 -8.24 -2.24
C ALA A 15 13.93 -7.75 -3.64
N LEU A 16 13.21 -8.19 -4.67
CA LEU A 16 13.17 -7.47 -5.95
C LEU A 16 12.50 -6.11 -5.70
N GLY A 17 13.03 -5.06 -6.33
CA GLY A 17 12.73 -3.65 -6.04
C GLY A 17 11.27 -3.38 -5.77
N THR A 18 11.00 -2.62 -4.70
CA THR A 18 9.65 -2.18 -4.34
C THR A 18 9.10 -1.30 -5.45
N ALA A 19 8.35 -1.94 -6.35
CA ALA A 19 7.13 -1.39 -6.91
C ALA A 19 6.48 -0.49 -5.85
N ARG A 20 6.60 0.84 -6.01
CA ARG A 20 6.01 1.80 -5.08
C ARG A 20 4.51 1.77 -5.34
N ALA A 21 3.82 1.00 -4.49
CA ALA A 21 2.39 1.04 -4.24
C ALA A 21 1.88 2.50 -4.19
N CYS A 22 0.62 2.73 -4.56
CA CYS A 22 0.00 4.05 -4.81
C CYS A 22 0.62 5.19 -3.98
N PRO A 23 1.24 6.19 -4.64
CA PRO A 23 2.11 7.18 -3.99
C PRO A 23 1.39 8.13 -3.01
N PHE A 24 0.06 8.12 -3.01
CA PHE A 24 -0.77 9.00 -2.19
C PHE A 24 -1.61 8.27 -1.13
N CYS A 25 -1.51 6.93 -1.04
CA CYS A 25 -2.23 6.16 -0.02
C CYS A 25 -1.40 6.05 1.26
N SER A 26 -1.98 6.42 2.40
CA SER A 26 -1.34 6.35 3.72
C SER A 26 -1.50 4.99 4.43
N VAL A 27 -2.31 4.10 3.87
CA VAL A 27 -2.62 2.78 4.45
C VAL A 27 -2.28 1.71 3.43
N GLN A 28 -1.33 0.85 3.81
CA GLN A 28 -1.02 -0.40 3.13
C GLN A 28 -1.35 -1.53 4.11
N GLY A 29 -1.90 -2.63 3.61
CA GLY A 29 -2.37 -3.71 4.47
C GLY A 29 -2.80 -4.94 3.70
N GLN A 30 -3.09 -6.00 4.43
CA GLN A 30 -3.65 -7.23 3.89
C GLN A 30 -5.05 -6.95 3.31
N THR A 31 -5.27 -7.34 2.06
CA THR A 31 -6.57 -7.23 1.41
C THR A 31 -7.39 -8.50 1.66
N LEU A 32 -8.71 -8.37 1.67
CA LEU A 32 -9.64 -9.48 1.71
C LEU A 32 -9.43 -10.39 0.49
N ALA A 33 -9.08 -9.85 -0.69
CA ALA A 33 -8.67 -10.69 -1.82
C ALA A 33 -7.41 -11.52 -1.51
N GLY A 34 -6.43 -10.92 -0.81
CA GLY A 34 -5.27 -11.63 -0.28
C GLY A 34 -5.65 -12.75 0.70
N GLU A 35 -6.60 -12.51 1.61
CA GLU A 35 -7.13 -13.53 2.52
C GLU A 35 -7.89 -14.64 1.79
N VAL A 36 -8.68 -14.29 0.78
CA VAL A 36 -9.38 -15.24 -0.09
C VAL A 36 -8.40 -16.15 -0.82
N ASN A 37 -7.23 -15.64 -1.20
CA ASN A 37 -6.20 -16.45 -1.83
C ASN A 37 -5.58 -17.47 -0.86
N GLN A 38 -5.45 -17.13 0.43
CA GLN A 38 -4.84 -17.99 1.44
C GLN A 38 -5.74 -19.15 1.90
N ALA A 39 -7.07 -18.96 1.94
CA ALA A 39 -8.01 -20.01 2.35
C ALA A 39 -8.08 -21.15 1.32
N ASP A 40 -8.24 -22.42 1.70
CA ASP A 40 -8.48 -23.49 0.73
C ASP A 40 -9.91 -23.46 0.19
N LEU A 41 -10.88 -23.16 1.06
CA LEU A 41 -12.28 -22.94 0.70
C LEU A 41 -12.91 -21.87 1.59
N ILE A 42 -13.92 -21.20 1.03
CA ILE A 42 -14.71 -20.19 1.74
C ILE A 42 -16.17 -20.41 1.42
N VAL A 43 -16.96 -20.56 2.46
CA VAL A 43 -18.40 -20.83 2.36
C VAL A 43 -19.19 -19.81 3.16
N LEU A 44 -20.33 -19.41 2.61
CA LEU A 44 -21.35 -18.67 3.32
C LEU A 44 -22.40 -19.68 3.80
N GLY A 45 -22.76 -19.62 5.07
CA GLY A 45 -23.77 -20.51 5.59
C GLY A 45 -24.35 -20.07 6.93
N THR A 46 -25.33 -20.83 7.40
CA THR A 46 -25.97 -20.62 8.70
C THR A 46 -25.51 -21.69 9.69
N LEU A 47 -25.02 -21.26 10.85
CA LEU A 47 -24.59 -22.16 11.93
C LEU A 47 -25.80 -22.78 12.64
N LYS A 48 -25.75 -24.08 12.90
CA LYS A 48 -26.80 -24.88 13.55
C LYS A 48 -26.19 -25.92 14.48
N ASN A 49 -27.00 -26.45 15.40
CA ASN A 49 -26.70 -27.65 16.17
C ASN A 49 -25.31 -27.65 16.84
N ALA A 50 -24.89 -26.53 17.43
CA ALA A 50 -23.63 -26.44 18.16
C ALA A 50 -23.64 -27.37 19.39
N LYS A 51 -22.70 -28.30 19.44
CA LYS A 51 -22.53 -29.31 20.49
C LYS A 51 -21.14 -29.17 21.10
N GLN A 52 -21.08 -28.76 22.36
CA GLN A 52 -19.83 -28.74 23.12
C GLN A 52 -19.47 -30.17 23.55
N ASP A 53 -18.19 -30.50 23.57
CA ASP A 53 -17.74 -31.80 24.09
C ASP A 53 -17.99 -31.84 25.61
N PRO A 54 -18.68 -32.86 26.15
CA PRO A 54 -18.96 -32.96 27.58
C PRO A 54 -17.71 -33.04 28.46
N ASN A 55 -16.59 -33.51 27.91
CA ASN A 55 -15.34 -33.77 28.63
C ASN A 55 -14.28 -32.71 28.39
N ASP A 56 -14.45 -31.83 27.41
CA ASP A 56 -13.47 -30.80 27.05
C ASP A 56 -14.17 -29.54 26.54
N ILE A 57 -14.23 -28.52 27.40
CA ILE A 57 -14.91 -27.26 27.10
C ILE A 57 -14.34 -26.52 25.88
N THR A 58 -13.12 -26.86 25.45
CA THR A 58 -12.45 -26.26 24.29
C THR A 58 -12.76 -26.97 22.99
N LYS A 59 -13.42 -28.14 23.05
CA LYS A 59 -13.80 -28.96 21.90
C LYS A 59 -15.30 -28.97 21.69
N GLY A 60 -15.68 -29.36 20.48
CA GLY A 60 -17.06 -29.56 20.09
C GLY A 60 -17.23 -29.52 18.59
N THR A 61 -18.47 -29.54 18.15
CA THR A 61 -18.84 -29.49 16.74
C THR A 61 -19.94 -28.47 16.52
N THR A 62 -19.93 -27.85 15.35
CA THR A 62 -21.02 -26.96 14.91
C THR A 62 -21.37 -27.32 13.46
N GLU A 63 -22.65 -27.46 13.16
CA GLU A 63 -23.09 -27.68 11.79
C GLU A 63 -23.17 -26.34 11.06
N LEU A 64 -22.66 -26.29 9.83
CA LEU A 64 -22.79 -25.14 8.94
C LEU A 64 -23.61 -25.58 7.72
N SER A 65 -24.84 -25.10 7.62
CA SER A 65 -25.65 -25.26 6.41
C SER A 65 -25.11 -24.33 5.33
N ILE A 66 -24.64 -24.88 4.21
CA ILE A 66 -24.03 -24.10 3.13
C ILE A 66 -25.14 -23.40 2.33
N ASP A 67 -25.13 -22.07 2.34
CA ASP A 67 -26.04 -21.24 1.56
C ASP A 67 -25.41 -20.89 0.20
N SER A 68 -24.12 -20.58 0.17
CA SER A 68 -23.36 -20.36 -1.07
C SER A 68 -21.87 -20.62 -0.90
N ILE A 69 -21.18 -20.84 -2.02
CA ILE A 69 -19.74 -21.06 -2.08
C ILE A 69 -19.07 -19.83 -2.68
N VAL A 70 -18.13 -19.24 -1.92
CA VAL A 70 -17.34 -18.07 -2.32
C VAL A 70 -16.04 -18.53 -3.00
N LYS A 71 -15.35 -19.50 -2.40
CA LYS A 71 -14.19 -20.18 -2.97
C LYS A 71 -14.42 -21.68 -2.91
N ASP A 72 -14.53 -22.29 -4.09
CA ASP A 72 -14.82 -23.72 -4.22
C ASP A 72 -13.56 -24.57 -4.03
N HIS A 73 -13.78 -25.78 -3.54
CA HIS A 73 -12.77 -26.81 -3.42
C HIS A 73 -13.47 -28.16 -3.58
N PRO A 74 -12.87 -29.16 -4.26
CA PRO A 74 -13.56 -30.41 -4.53
C PRO A 74 -13.98 -31.19 -3.25
N PHE A 75 -13.44 -30.84 -2.08
CA PHE A 75 -13.94 -31.27 -0.76
C PHE A 75 -15.43 -30.95 -0.54
N LEU A 76 -15.96 -29.88 -1.14
CA LEU A 76 -17.35 -29.46 -1.02
C LEU A 76 -18.31 -30.25 -1.90
N LYS A 77 -17.81 -31.08 -2.83
CA LYS A 77 -18.65 -31.75 -3.85
C LYS A 77 -19.76 -32.59 -3.21
N GLY A 78 -21.01 -32.20 -3.46
CA GLY A 78 -22.20 -32.89 -2.95
C GLY A 78 -22.55 -32.61 -1.49
N LYS A 79 -21.75 -31.81 -0.77
CA LYS A 79 -22.02 -31.43 0.62
C LYS A 79 -22.99 -30.24 0.65
N LYS A 80 -24.08 -30.36 1.41
CA LYS A 80 -24.99 -29.25 1.75
C LYS A 80 -24.74 -28.69 3.15
N THR A 81 -24.07 -29.47 3.99
CA THR A 81 -23.73 -29.13 5.37
C THR A 81 -22.27 -29.50 5.63
N LEU A 82 -21.53 -28.64 6.31
CA LEU A 82 -20.21 -28.95 6.86
C LEU A 82 -20.31 -29.13 8.37
N ILE A 83 -19.52 -30.06 8.90
CA ILE A 83 -19.33 -30.18 10.34
C ILE A 83 -18.03 -29.46 10.68
N LEU A 84 -18.12 -28.33 11.36
CA LEU A 84 -16.99 -27.57 11.85
C LEU A 84 -16.49 -28.24 13.14
N PRO A 85 -15.22 -28.66 13.25
CA PRO A 85 -14.68 -29.33 14.44
C PRO A 85 -14.36 -28.35 15.58
N ARG A 86 -15.25 -27.38 15.81
CA ARG A 86 -15.18 -26.40 16.90
C ARG A 86 -16.59 -26.11 17.42
N TYR A 87 -16.70 -25.89 18.73
CA TYR A 87 -17.93 -25.34 19.32
C TYR A 87 -17.97 -23.84 19.06
N ILE A 88 -18.99 -23.38 18.34
CA ILE A 88 -19.27 -21.96 18.12
C ILE A 88 -20.60 -21.67 18.80
N ARG A 89 -20.57 -20.75 19.77
CA ARG A 89 -21.80 -20.34 20.46
C ARG A 89 -22.68 -19.58 19.47
N ILE A 90 -23.91 -20.06 19.28
CA ILE A 90 -24.92 -19.39 18.46
C ILE A 90 -25.76 -18.52 19.39
N ASP A 91 -25.77 -17.21 19.18
CA ASP A 91 -26.68 -16.31 19.87
C ASP A 91 -28.13 -16.57 19.39
N PRO A 92 -29.10 -16.86 20.28
CA PRO A 92 -30.50 -17.01 19.89
C PRO A 92 -31.05 -15.83 19.08
N ALA A 93 -30.58 -14.59 19.34
CA ALA A 93 -30.98 -13.41 18.59
C ALA A 93 -30.41 -13.39 17.15
N ALA A 94 -29.33 -14.12 16.91
CA ALA A 94 -28.64 -14.24 15.62
C ALA A 94 -28.72 -15.67 15.03
N ALA A 95 -29.68 -16.48 15.46
CA ALA A 95 -29.75 -17.90 15.08
C ALA A 95 -29.89 -18.17 13.57
N ASN A 96 -30.27 -17.15 12.79
CA ASN A 96 -30.34 -17.19 11.33
C ASN A 96 -29.36 -16.22 10.64
N ALA A 97 -28.37 -15.71 11.38
CA ALA A 97 -27.34 -14.87 10.80
C ALA A 97 -26.48 -15.69 9.83
N GLN A 98 -26.14 -15.08 8.70
CA GLN A 98 -25.21 -15.70 7.77
C GLN A 98 -23.79 -15.49 8.25
N THR A 99 -23.00 -16.54 8.23
CA THR A 99 -21.60 -16.53 8.62
C THR A 99 -20.75 -16.90 7.41
N LEU A 100 -19.77 -16.06 7.12
CA LEU A 100 -18.72 -16.34 6.15
C LEU A 100 -17.58 -17.08 6.86
N VAL A 101 -17.31 -18.33 6.47
CA VAL A 101 -16.31 -19.18 7.12
C VAL A 101 -15.15 -19.45 6.17
N PHE A 102 -13.95 -19.14 6.63
CA PHE A 102 -12.69 -19.43 5.94
C PHE A 102 -12.09 -20.70 6.51
N CYS A 103 -11.73 -21.63 5.62
CA CYS A 103 -11.24 -22.94 6.02
C CYS A 103 -9.89 -23.26 5.35
N GLY A 104 -8.99 -23.83 6.14
CA GLY A 104 -7.84 -24.59 5.65
C GLY A 104 -8.16 -26.08 5.58
N LEU A 105 -7.47 -26.79 4.70
CA LEU A 105 -7.51 -28.24 4.58
C LEU A 105 -6.12 -28.81 4.78
N TYR A 106 -5.99 -29.64 5.82
CA TYR A 106 -4.74 -30.34 6.09
C TYR A 106 -4.93 -31.82 5.78
N SER A 107 -4.01 -32.40 5.00
CA SER A 107 -3.97 -33.86 4.86
C SER A 107 -3.48 -34.46 6.17
N THR A 108 -4.22 -35.40 6.75
CA THR A 108 -3.70 -36.20 7.86
C THR A 108 -2.63 -37.14 7.31
N ALA A 109 -1.35 -36.79 7.45
CA ALA A 109 -0.24 -37.64 7.07
C ALA A 109 -0.08 -38.79 8.09
N THR A 110 -0.82 -39.87 7.85
CA THR A 110 -0.36 -41.21 8.22
C THR A 110 -0.32 -42.03 6.93
N ASP A 111 0.90 -42.42 6.55
CA ASP A 111 1.31 -43.24 5.39
C ASP A 111 1.54 -42.56 4.03
N THR A 112 2.63 -41.79 3.95
CA THR A 112 3.37 -41.53 2.69
C THR A 112 4.07 -42.78 2.11
N ALA A 113 3.70 -43.99 2.54
CA ALA A 113 4.22 -45.25 1.99
C ALA A 113 3.27 -45.93 0.97
N ALA A 114 1.99 -45.55 0.90
CA ALA A 114 1.00 -46.24 0.05
C ALA A 114 0.66 -45.52 -1.27
N ALA A 115 1.06 -44.26 -1.46
CA ALA A 115 0.71 -43.49 -2.66
C ALA A 115 1.65 -43.73 -3.87
N ALA A 116 2.69 -44.54 -3.72
CA ALA A 116 3.66 -44.83 -4.78
C ALA A 116 3.32 -46.07 -5.64
N VAL A 117 2.18 -46.73 -5.43
CA VAL A 117 1.80 -47.91 -6.22
C VAL A 117 0.34 -47.80 -6.64
N GLY A 118 0.09 -47.28 -7.84
CA GLY A 118 -1.24 -47.35 -8.46
C GLY A 118 -1.54 -46.23 -9.43
N SER A 119 -1.35 -46.51 -10.72
CA SER A 119 -1.72 -45.65 -11.85
C SER A 119 -3.20 -45.26 -11.91
N THR A 120 -3.45 -44.09 -12.51
CA THR A 120 -4.60 -43.79 -13.40
C THR A 120 -6.01 -44.09 -12.88
N ALA A 121 -6.41 -43.42 -11.80
CA ALA A 121 -7.77 -42.90 -11.56
C ALA A 121 -7.79 -42.31 -10.13
N VAL A 122 -7.60 -41.00 -10.01
CA VAL A 122 -7.73 -40.32 -8.70
C VAL A 122 -9.22 -40.25 -8.33
N LEU A 123 -9.73 -41.33 -7.74
CA LEU A 123 -10.91 -41.26 -6.87
C LEU A 123 -10.46 -40.50 -5.62
N VAL A 124 -10.68 -39.19 -5.60
CA VAL A 124 -10.30 -38.32 -4.47
C VAL A 124 -11.17 -38.66 -3.27
N ASN A 125 -10.69 -39.56 -2.40
CA ASN A 125 -11.33 -39.85 -1.12
C ASN A 125 -11.03 -38.68 -0.17
N PHE A 126 -12.01 -37.81 0.04
CA PHE A 126 -11.89 -36.62 0.91
C PHE A 126 -11.90 -36.94 2.41
N ASP A 127 -12.04 -38.21 2.81
CA ASP A 127 -12.02 -38.68 4.20
C ASP A 127 -10.65 -38.48 4.89
N ARG A 128 -9.60 -38.11 4.13
CA ARG A 128 -8.23 -37.88 4.63
C ARG A 128 -7.88 -36.41 4.87
N TYR A 129 -8.85 -35.50 4.68
CA TYR A 129 -8.65 -34.08 4.92
C TYR A 129 -9.29 -33.67 6.24
N GLN A 130 -8.51 -33.01 7.09
CA GLN A 130 -9.01 -32.32 8.26
C GLN A 130 -9.36 -30.88 7.89
N LEU A 131 -10.62 -30.52 8.10
CA LEU A 131 -11.12 -29.16 7.92
C LEU A 131 -10.74 -28.31 9.13
N ASP A 132 -10.07 -27.18 8.90
CA ASP A 132 -9.77 -26.21 9.95
C ASP A 132 -10.47 -24.87 9.68
N PRO A 133 -11.62 -24.59 10.31
CA PRO A 133 -12.28 -23.30 10.23
C PRO A 133 -11.54 -22.29 11.13
N TYR A 134 -10.57 -21.59 10.54
CA TYR A 134 -9.70 -20.68 11.30
C TYR A 134 -10.29 -19.28 11.47
N ARG A 135 -11.32 -18.91 10.69
CA ARG A 135 -12.02 -17.62 10.80
C ARG A 135 -13.49 -17.74 10.42
N GLY A 136 -14.33 -17.04 11.16
CA GLY A 136 -15.75 -16.85 10.86
C GLY A 136 -16.14 -15.38 11.06
N ASP A 137 -16.77 -14.80 10.05
CA ASP A 137 -17.30 -13.43 10.12
C ASP A 137 -18.82 -13.51 10.00
N GLU A 138 -19.54 -13.10 11.06
CA GLU A 138 -20.98 -12.90 10.98
C GLU A 138 -21.28 -11.68 10.11
N LEU A 139 -22.26 -11.82 9.22
CA LEU A 139 -22.60 -10.79 8.25
C LEU A 139 -23.87 -10.05 8.67
N GLU A 140 -23.89 -8.76 8.37
CA GLU A 140 -25.12 -7.99 8.40
C GLU A 140 -26.12 -8.56 7.39
N LYS A 141 -27.41 -8.37 7.66
CA LYS A 141 -28.48 -8.80 6.77
C LYS A 141 -28.29 -8.16 5.39
N ASP A 142 -28.39 -8.97 4.34
CA ASP A 142 -28.27 -8.55 2.93
C ASP A 142 -26.88 -8.03 2.51
N SER A 143 -25.84 -8.29 3.32
CA SER A 143 -24.44 -7.95 3.01
C SER A 143 -24.02 -8.42 1.62
N LYS A 144 -23.33 -7.54 0.88
CA LYS A 144 -22.74 -7.81 -0.44
C LYS A 144 -21.36 -8.44 -0.34
N LEU A 145 -20.81 -8.62 0.86
CA LEU A 145 -19.47 -9.18 1.06
C LEU A 145 -19.26 -10.53 0.34
N PRO A 146 -20.19 -11.50 0.38
CA PRO A 146 -20.00 -12.77 -0.33
C PRO A 146 -19.92 -12.60 -1.85
N GLN A 147 -20.75 -11.72 -2.42
CA GLN A 147 -20.72 -11.40 -3.85
C GLN A 147 -19.41 -10.71 -4.23
N TYR A 148 -18.96 -9.79 -3.39
CA TYR A 148 -17.68 -9.09 -3.54
C TYR A 148 -16.50 -10.08 -3.52
N LEU A 149 -16.40 -10.94 -2.52
CA LEU A 149 -15.29 -11.89 -2.43
C LEU A 149 -15.30 -12.91 -3.57
N LYS A 150 -16.49 -13.34 -4.02
CA LYS A 150 -16.62 -14.23 -5.18
C LYS A 150 -16.13 -13.55 -6.46
N GLY A 151 -16.46 -12.28 -6.66
CA GLY A 151 -15.96 -11.51 -7.79
C GLY A 151 -14.45 -11.26 -7.71
N ALA A 152 -13.94 -10.88 -6.53
CA ALA A 152 -12.51 -10.74 -6.27
C ALA A 152 -11.73 -12.03 -6.57
N PHE A 153 -12.24 -13.18 -6.11
CA PHE A 153 -11.68 -14.50 -6.43
C PHE A 153 -11.68 -14.77 -7.94
N ALA A 154 -12.77 -14.44 -8.64
CA ALA A 154 -12.90 -14.67 -10.08
C ALA A 154 -11.95 -13.80 -10.93
N VAL A 155 -11.54 -12.63 -10.43
CA VAL A 155 -10.59 -11.75 -11.13
C VAL A 155 -9.13 -11.96 -10.69
N ARG A 156 -8.85 -12.76 -9.65
CA ARG A 156 -7.51 -12.86 -9.04
C ARG A 156 -6.38 -13.23 -10.00
N GLU A 157 -6.66 -14.06 -11.00
CA GLU A 157 -5.70 -14.55 -12.01
C GLU A 157 -5.66 -13.67 -13.27
N LYS A 158 -6.50 -12.62 -13.32
CA LYS A 158 -6.48 -11.64 -14.41
C LYS A 158 -5.35 -10.64 -14.21
N ASP A 159 -5.07 -9.89 -15.28
CA ASP A 159 -4.12 -8.79 -15.24
C ASP A 159 -4.53 -7.70 -14.23
N VAL A 160 -3.56 -6.90 -13.78
CA VAL A 160 -3.75 -5.88 -12.75
C VAL A 160 -4.84 -4.88 -13.12
N VAL A 161 -4.92 -4.45 -14.39
CA VAL A 161 -5.93 -3.49 -14.85
C VAL A 161 -7.33 -4.07 -14.74
N SER A 162 -7.54 -5.31 -15.17
CA SER A 162 -8.83 -5.98 -15.04
C SER A 162 -9.27 -6.14 -13.57
N ARG A 163 -8.33 -6.40 -12.66
CA ARG A 163 -8.60 -6.45 -11.21
C ARG A 163 -8.99 -5.09 -10.66
N LEU A 164 -8.22 -4.05 -10.97
CA LEU A 164 -8.53 -2.68 -10.52
C LEU A 164 -9.88 -2.18 -11.04
N CYS A 165 -10.27 -2.53 -12.27
CA CYS A 165 -11.60 -2.20 -12.80
C CYS A 165 -12.71 -2.86 -11.98
N TYR A 166 -12.51 -4.10 -11.51
CA TYR A 166 -13.47 -4.77 -10.63
C TYR A 166 -13.58 -4.07 -9.28
N PHE A 167 -12.45 -3.77 -8.63
CA PHE A 167 -12.46 -3.11 -7.31
C PHE A 167 -12.97 -1.67 -7.36
N PHE A 168 -12.83 -0.98 -8.50
CA PHE A 168 -13.35 0.37 -8.69
C PHE A 168 -14.86 0.44 -8.40
N ASP A 169 -15.62 -0.58 -8.79
CA ASP A 169 -17.08 -0.59 -8.60
C ASP A 169 -17.52 -0.66 -7.14
N TYR A 170 -16.58 -0.94 -6.22
CA TYR A 170 -16.83 -1.11 -4.79
C TYR A 170 -16.19 -0.02 -3.92
N LEU A 171 -15.51 0.97 -4.51
CA LEU A 171 -14.84 2.06 -3.78
C LEU A 171 -15.81 2.91 -2.93
N ASP A 172 -17.07 3.05 -3.36
CA ASP A 172 -18.14 3.75 -2.65
C ASP A 172 -19.13 2.81 -1.94
N SER A 173 -18.75 1.54 -1.74
CA SER A 173 -19.64 0.57 -1.10
C SER A 173 -20.14 1.11 0.26
N PRO A 174 -21.45 1.02 0.56
CA PRO A 174 -21.98 1.43 1.86
C PRO A 174 -21.43 0.56 3.00
N GLU A 175 -20.95 -0.65 2.69
CA GLU A 175 -20.26 -1.51 3.64
C GLU A 175 -18.78 -1.11 3.73
N SER A 176 -18.41 -0.46 4.84
CA SER A 176 -17.06 0.07 5.08
C SER A 176 -15.95 -0.97 4.87
N LYS A 177 -16.21 -2.25 5.21
CA LYS A 177 -15.25 -3.36 5.00
C LYS A 177 -14.95 -3.59 3.52
N ILE A 178 -15.98 -3.55 2.66
CA ILE A 178 -15.84 -3.70 1.21
C ILE A 178 -15.14 -2.47 0.61
N ALA A 179 -15.60 -1.26 0.95
CA ALA A 179 -15.01 -0.02 0.43
C ALA A 179 -13.54 0.14 0.84
N THR A 180 -13.20 -0.28 2.06
CA THR A 180 -11.82 -0.25 2.53
C THR A 180 -10.95 -1.27 1.82
N ASP A 181 -11.45 -2.48 1.58
CA ASP A 181 -10.69 -3.47 0.82
C ASP A 181 -10.45 -3.03 -0.63
N ALA A 182 -11.50 -2.59 -1.32
CA ALA A 182 -11.39 -2.07 -2.67
C ALA A 182 -10.38 -0.92 -2.76
N PHE A 183 -10.38 -0.02 -1.76
CA PHE A 183 -9.37 1.03 -1.69
C PHE A 183 -7.95 0.50 -1.47
N LEU A 184 -7.77 -0.53 -0.64
CA LEU A 184 -6.46 -1.13 -0.39
C LEU A 184 -5.89 -1.81 -1.64
N GLU A 185 -6.74 -2.39 -2.49
CA GLU A 185 -6.32 -2.95 -3.79
C GLU A 185 -5.71 -1.87 -4.71
N PHE A 186 -6.29 -0.67 -4.73
CA PHE A 186 -5.68 0.48 -5.39
C PHE A 186 -4.44 0.99 -4.65
N ALA A 187 -4.49 1.05 -3.32
CA ALA A 187 -3.39 1.52 -2.49
C ALA A 187 -2.12 0.69 -2.67
N ASN A 188 -2.27 -0.62 -2.88
CA ASN A 188 -1.17 -1.56 -3.08
C ASN A 188 -0.71 -1.67 -4.54
N ALA A 189 -1.45 -1.12 -5.50
CA ALA A 189 -1.11 -1.19 -6.91
C ALA A 189 -0.02 -0.17 -7.30
N ASP A 190 0.82 -0.53 -8.26
CA ASP A 190 1.76 0.40 -8.88
C ASP A 190 1.02 1.52 -9.60
N TYR A 191 1.57 2.74 -9.55
CA TYR A 191 0.99 3.89 -10.25
C TYR A 191 0.75 3.64 -11.74
N LYS A 192 1.70 3.00 -12.44
CA LYS A 192 1.57 2.68 -13.89
C LYS A 192 0.33 1.84 -14.19
N ASP A 193 -0.05 0.95 -13.28
CA ASP A 193 -1.20 0.06 -13.43
C ASP A 193 -2.50 0.81 -13.13
N VAL A 194 -2.49 1.70 -12.12
CA VAL A 194 -3.60 2.62 -11.85
C VAL A 194 -3.83 3.57 -13.02
N GLN A 195 -2.76 4.12 -13.60
CA GLN A 195 -2.80 4.93 -14.81
C GLN A 195 -3.38 4.13 -15.98
N ALA A 196 -2.91 2.91 -16.22
CA ALA A 196 -3.44 2.07 -17.29
C ALA A 196 -4.93 1.73 -17.08
N ALA A 197 -5.34 1.47 -15.84
CA ALA A 197 -6.72 1.20 -15.49
C ALA A 197 -7.63 2.41 -15.70
N SER A 198 -7.14 3.62 -15.41
CA SER A 198 -7.89 4.87 -15.54
C SER A 198 -8.57 5.06 -16.91
N ALA A 199 -7.98 4.54 -17.99
CA ALA A 199 -8.58 4.58 -19.33
C ALA A 199 -9.94 3.85 -19.45
N LYS A 200 -10.26 2.97 -18.50
CA LYS A 200 -11.47 2.16 -18.46
C LYS A 200 -12.43 2.55 -17.33
N LEU A 201 -12.01 3.42 -16.41
CA LEU A 201 -12.81 3.77 -15.23
C LEU A 201 -13.82 4.87 -15.55
N ASN A 202 -14.95 4.85 -14.84
CA ASN A 202 -15.96 5.88 -14.95
C ASN A 202 -15.55 7.12 -14.14
N MET A 203 -14.92 8.09 -14.83
CA MET A 203 -14.45 9.33 -14.21
C MET A 203 -15.57 10.23 -13.69
N ASP A 204 -16.77 10.17 -14.28
CA ASP A 204 -17.91 10.98 -13.81
C ASP A 204 -18.45 10.43 -12.49
N LYS A 205 -18.49 9.09 -12.34
CA LYS A 205 -18.81 8.43 -11.07
C LYS A 205 -17.81 8.84 -9.97
N LEU A 206 -16.52 8.83 -10.31
CA LEU A 206 -15.45 9.21 -9.41
C LEU A 206 -15.55 10.68 -8.96
N LEU A 207 -15.88 11.58 -9.89
CA LEU A 207 -16.13 12.98 -9.56
C LEU A 207 -17.34 13.13 -8.63
N GLY A 208 -18.42 12.41 -8.89
CA GLY A 208 -19.60 12.40 -8.01
C GLY A 208 -19.25 12.01 -6.57
N TRP A 209 -18.33 11.06 -6.37
CA TRP A 209 -17.84 10.71 -5.03
C TRP A 209 -16.99 11.81 -4.38
N LEU A 210 -16.16 12.52 -5.13
CA LEU A 210 -15.38 13.66 -4.61
C LEU A 210 -16.26 14.85 -4.19
N GLU A 211 -17.42 15.00 -4.82
CA GLU A 211 -18.41 16.02 -4.52
C GLU A 211 -19.31 15.64 -3.34
N ASP A 212 -19.49 14.34 -3.08
CA ASP A 212 -20.27 13.84 -1.94
C ASP A 212 -19.62 14.22 -0.59
N LYS A 213 -20.45 14.76 0.31
CA LYS A 213 -20.07 15.17 1.66
C LYS A 213 -19.83 13.98 2.60
N GLN A 214 -20.34 12.80 2.27
CA GLN A 214 -20.17 11.59 3.06
C GLN A 214 -18.88 10.84 2.72
N THR A 215 -18.21 11.19 1.62
CA THR A 215 -16.96 10.55 1.22
C THR A 215 -15.89 10.81 2.28
N PRO A 216 -15.26 9.74 2.83
CA PRO A 216 -14.20 9.92 3.82
C PRO A 216 -12.99 10.66 3.24
N ALA A 217 -12.42 11.60 3.99
CA ALA A 217 -11.27 12.40 3.56
C ALA A 217 -10.06 11.54 3.11
N SER A 218 -9.87 10.36 3.71
CA SER A 218 -8.82 9.40 3.33
C SER A 218 -8.93 8.87 1.90
N ARG A 219 -10.10 9.00 1.24
CA ARG A 219 -10.31 8.58 -0.15
C ARG A 219 -9.90 9.63 -1.18
N PHE A 220 -9.86 10.92 -0.77
CA PHE A 220 -9.70 12.04 -1.69
C PHE A 220 -8.40 11.99 -2.49
N GLY A 221 -7.29 11.57 -1.87
CA GLY A 221 -6.00 11.48 -2.55
C GLY A 221 -6.03 10.52 -3.74
N LEU A 222 -6.51 9.30 -3.52
CA LEU A 222 -6.65 8.31 -4.58
C LEU A 222 -7.61 8.79 -5.67
N TYR A 223 -8.79 9.30 -5.27
CA TYR A 223 -9.81 9.72 -6.23
C TYR A 223 -9.35 10.91 -7.06
N GLY A 224 -8.74 11.91 -6.42
CA GLY A 224 -8.17 13.08 -7.10
C GLY A 224 -7.09 12.68 -8.10
N MET A 225 -6.17 11.78 -7.71
CA MET A 225 -5.12 11.29 -8.59
C MET A 225 -5.70 10.55 -9.80
N ILE A 226 -6.64 9.62 -9.59
CA ILE A 226 -7.27 8.87 -10.70
C ILE A 226 -8.03 9.83 -11.62
N LEU A 227 -8.78 10.79 -11.06
CA LEU A 227 -9.53 11.77 -11.86
C LEU A 227 -8.59 12.63 -12.71
N GLY A 228 -7.36 12.84 -12.26
CA GLY A 228 -6.30 13.52 -13.01
C GLY A 228 -5.94 12.88 -14.35
N HIS A 229 -6.28 11.61 -14.55
CA HIS A 229 -6.13 10.92 -15.84
C HIS A 229 -7.32 11.09 -16.78
N SER A 230 -8.34 11.85 -16.37
CA SER A 230 -9.46 12.16 -17.24
C SER A 230 -9.03 13.03 -18.42
N LYS A 231 -9.74 12.88 -19.54
CA LYS A 231 -9.54 13.70 -20.75
C LYS A 231 -10.52 14.89 -20.81
N LYS A 232 -11.20 15.20 -19.70
CA LYS A 232 -12.26 16.22 -19.65
C LYS A 232 -11.77 17.49 -18.93
N PRO A 233 -11.69 18.64 -19.62
CA PRO A 233 -11.32 19.91 -18.98
C PRO A 233 -12.21 20.31 -17.80
N ALA A 234 -13.49 19.95 -17.83
CA ALA A 234 -14.44 20.22 -16.74
C ALA A 234 -14.01 19.61 -15.39
N HIS A 235 -13.27 18.49 -15.40
CA HIS A 235 -12.78 17.88 -14.17
C HIS A 235 -11.67 18.70 -13.51
N ALA A 236 -10.90 19.47 -14.29
CA ALA A 236 -9.88 20.37 -13.73
C ALA A 236 -10.55 21.46 -12.89
N ALA A 237 -11.64 22.04 -13.41
CA ALA A 237 -12.43 23.05 -12.69
C ALA A 237 -13.05 22.47 -11.41
N ALA A 238 -13.51 21.22 -11.44
CA ALA A 238 -14.08 20.56 -10.26
C ALA A 238 -13.01 20.27 -9.18
N LEU A 239 -11.84 19.74 -9.55
CA LEU A 239 -10.73 19.58 -8.60
C LEU A 239 -10.27 20.93 -8.04
N ARG A 240 -10.26 21.97 -8.87
CA ARG A 240 -9.95 23.32 -8.41
C ARG A 240 -10.95 23.81 -7.35
N ALA A 241 -12.25 23.62 -7.58
CA ALA A 241 -13.28 23.99 -6.61
C ALA A 241 -13.13 23.23 -5.28
N ILE A 242 -12.72 21.97 -5.31
CA ILE A 242 -12.42 21.19 -4.10
C ILE A 242 -11.22 21.78 -3.34
N LEU A 243 -10.15 22.16 -4.06
CA LEU A 243 -8.95 22.76 -3.47
C LEU A 243 -9.20 24.15 -2.87
N ASP A 244 -10.14 24.91 -3.43
CA ASP A 244 -10.51 26.25 -2.96
C ASP A 244 -11.54 26.21 -1.80
N ASP A 245 -12.18 25.07 -1.52
CA ASP A 245 -13.23 24.97 -0.49
C ASP A 245 -12.61 25.03 0.93
N PRO A 246 -12.83 26.12 1.69
CA PRO A 246 -12.24 26.30 3.02
C PRO A 246 -12.80 25.30 4.05
N LYS A 247 -13.94 24.66 3.77
CA LYS A 247 -14.52 23.61 4.62
C LYS A 247 -13.93 22.23 4.33
N LYS A 248 -13.25 22.08 3.18
CA LYS A 248 -12.55 20.87 2.74
C LYS A 248 -11.03 20.99 2.91
N GLN A 249 -10.58 21.71 3.95
CA GLN A 249 -9.18 21.76 4.38
C GLN A 249 -8.74 20.42 4.98
N TYR A 250 -8.57 19.41 4.13
CA TYR A 250 -8.05 18.11 4.51
C TYR A 250 -6.53 18.11 4.32
N THR A 251 -5.77 17.75 5.36
CA THR A 251 -4.34 17.41 5.20
C THR A 251 -4.18 16.04 4.55
N SER A 252 -5.12 15.13 4.82
CA SER A 252 -5.17 13.79 4.21
C SER A 252 -5.72 13.85 2.79
N GLY A 253 -4.96 13.36 1.81
CA GLY A 253 -5.36 13.26 0.41
C GLY A 253 -5.21 14.53 -0.43
N LEU A 254 -4.80 15.67 0.16
CA LEU A 254 -4.58 16.93 -0.57
C LEU A 254 -3.60 16.78 -1.74
N ASP A 255 -2.51 16.05 -1.54
CA ASP A 255 -1.47 15.76 -2.51
C ASP A 255 -2.01 15.05 -3.76
N GLY A 256 -2.87 14.05 -3.60
CA GLY A 256 -3.48 13.35 -4.74
C GLY A 256 -4.44 14.24 -5.53
N VAL A 257 -5.22 15.10 -4.85
CA VAL A 257 -6.09 16.09 -5.50
C VAL A 257 -5.27 17.15 -6.25
N LEU A 258 -4.20 17.68 -5.64
CA LEU A 258 -3.26 18.61 -6.25
C LEU A 258 -2.60 18.00 -7.50
N ALA A 259 -2.08 16.78 -7.39
CA ALA A 259 -1.48 16.07 -8.50
C ALA A 259 -2.49 15.86 -9.63
N GLY A 260 -3.73 15.47 -9.29
CA GLY A 260 -4.81 15.33 -10.27
C GLY A 260 -5.10 16.63 -11.01
N TYR A 261 -5.18 17.75 -10.29
CA TYR A 261 -5.40 19.07 -10.87
C TYR A 261 -4.26 19.48 -11.83
N ILE A 262 -3.00 19.27 -11.44
CA ILE A 262 -1.83 19.56 -12.29
C ILE A 262 -1.79 18.67 -13.54
N MET A 263 -2.20 17.40 -13.43
CA MET A 263 -2.27 16.50 -14.59
C MET A 263 -3.35 16.92 -15.59
N LEU A 264 -4.47 17.50 -15.13
CA LEU A 264 -5.55 17.97 -15.99
C LEU A 264 -5.28 19.35 -16.59
N ASP A 265 -4.70 20.26 -15.81
CA ASP A 265 -4.32 21.60 -16.24
C ASP A 265 -2.98 21.99 -15.62
N THR A 266 -1.89 21.60 -16.29
CA THR A 266 -0.54 21.91 -15.81
C THR A 266 -0.26 23.42 -15.81
N LYS A 267 -0.89 24.18 -16.72
CA LYS A 267 -0.67 25.63 -16.85
C LYS A 267 -1.21 26.38 -15.64
N ALA A 268 -2.38 25.99 -15.13
CA ALA A 268 -2.98 26.60 -13.95
C ALA A 268 -2.60 25.90 -12.64
N GLY A 269 -2.44 24.58 -12.67
CA GLY A 269 -2.14 23.77 -11.49
C GLY A 269 -0.71 23.93 -10.97
N TRP A 270 0.28 24.08 -11.86
CA TRP A 270 1.66 24.23 -11.42
C TRP A 270 1.91 25.53 -10.63
N PRO A 271 1.46 26.72 -11.08
CA PRO A 271 1.51 27.93 -10.27
C PRO A 271 0.80 27.78 -8.92
N PHE A 272 -0.35 27.10 -8.87
CA PHE A 272 -1.07 26.87 -7.63
C PHE A 272 -0.26 26.05 -6.61
N LEU A 273 0.44 25.01 -7.07
CA LEU A 273 1.39 24.29 -6.22
C LEU A 273 2.53 25.19 -5.75
N MET A 274 3.11 26.00 -6.64
CA MET A 274 4.21 26.90 -6.28
C MET A 274 3.80 27.96 -5.24
N ASP A 275 2.57 28.48 -5.32
CA ASP A 275 2.01 29.38 -4.31
C ASP A 275 1.92 28.69 -2.94
N ILE A 276 1.54 27.40 -2.91
CA ILE A 276 1.54 26.60 -1.68
C ILE A 276 2.96 26.44 -1.13
N LEU A 277 3.91 26.08 -1.99
CA LEU A 277 5.29 25.80 -1.57
C LEU A 277 6.01 27.05 -1.07
N THR A 278 5.75 28.21 -1.68
CA THR A 278 6.43 29.47 -1.38
C THR A 278 5.90 30.16 -0.11
N ASP A 279 4.64 29.92 0.25
CA ASP A 279 4.02 30.53 1.42
C ASP A 279 4.45 29.82 2.72
N GLU A 280 5.52 30.31 3.34
CA GLU A 280 6.06 29.83 4.61
C GLU A 280 5.04 29.86 5.76
N LYS A 281 3.98 30.67 5.65
CA LYS A 281 2.92 30.76 6.67
C LYS A 281 1.89 29.64 6.55
N LYS A 282 1.86 28.91 5.44
CA LYS A 282 1.02 27.72 5.33
C LYS A 282 1.50 26.64 6.28
N ASP A 283 0.52 25.92 6.82
CA ASP A 283 0.74 24.78 7.70
C ASP A 283 1.75 23.80 7.08
N PHE A 284 2.63 23.26 7.93
CA PHE A 284 3.66 22.32 7.50
C PHE A 284 3.10 21.15 6.70
N GLN A 285 1.94 20.58 7.10
CA GLN A 285 1.33 19.45 6.40
C GLN A 285 0.87 19.81 4.98
N VAL A 286 0.48 21.06 4.76
CA VAL A 286 0.07 21.55 3.44
C VAL A 286 1.29 21.68 2.51
N ARG A 287 2.39 22.29 3.01
CA ARG A 287 3.66 22.35 2.26
C ARG A 287 4.26 20.96 2.03
N TYR A 288 4.16 20.08 3.02
CA TYR A 288 4.58 18.68 2.92
C TYR A 288 3.75 17.89 1.91
N ALA A 289 2.43 18.13 1.79
CA ALA A 289 1.63 17.59 0.70
C ALA A 289 2.16 18.07 -0.66
N GLY A 290 2.53 19.35 -0.78
CA GLY A 290 3.20 19.88 -1.97
C GLY A 290 4.53 19.17 -2.29
N LEU A 291 5.36 18.90 -1.29
CA LEU A 291 6.58 18.09 -1.45
C LEU A 291 6.27 16.67 -1.97
N ARG A 292 5.23 16.02 -1.47
CA ARG A 292 4.79 14.70 -1.98
C ARG A 292 4.34 14.78 -3.45
N VAL A 293 3.72 15.87 -3.86
CA VAL A 293 3.37 16.11 -5.27
C VAL A 293 4.62 16.26 -6.14
N LEU A 294 5.64 16.99 -5.69
CA LEU A 294 6.92 17.10 -6.40
C LEU A 294 7.59 15.72 -6.60
N ARG A 295 7.64 14.91 -5.54
CA ARG A 295 8.16 13.53 -5.59
C ARG A 295 7.36 12.65 -6.55
N PHE A 296 6.03 12.77 -6.53
CA PHE A 296 5.17 12.02 -7.45
C PHE A 296 5.51 12.30 -8.91
N PHE A 297 5.58 13.58 -9.30
CA PHE A 297 5.92 13.95 -10.68
C PHE A 297 7.33 13.53 -11.06
N TRP A 298 8.29 13.60 -10.13
CA TRP A 298 9.65 13.11 -10.35
C TRP A 298 9.68 11.64 -10.72
N ASP A 299 9.05 10.80 -9.89
CA ASP A 299 9.11 9.34 -10.02
C ASP A 299 8.22 8.84 -11.18
N ASN A 300 7.07 9.47 -11.42
CA ASN A 300 5.99 8.84 -12.19
C ASN A 300 5.58 9.60 -13.44
N ARG A 301 5.69 10.93 -13.48
CA ARG A 301 5.13 11.77 -14.55
C ARG A 301 6.07 12.89 -15.04
N PRO A 302 7.32 12.55 -15.44
CA PRO A 302 8.24 13.53 -16.04
C PRO A 302 7.74 14.07 -17.38
N ASP A 303 6.77 13.38 -18.01
CA ASP A 303 6.06 13.82 -19.21
C ASP A 303 5.13 15.03 -18.97
N VAL A 304 4.67 15.23 -17.73
CA VAL A 304 3.79 16.35 -17.35
C VAL A 304 4.59 17.53 -16.81
N VAL A 305 5.49 17.25 -15.86
CA VAL A 305 6.35 18.26 -15.23
C VAL A 305 7.79 17.78 -15.33
N THR A 306 8.64 18.59 -15.96
CA THR A 306 10.06 18.26 -16.12
C THR A 306 10.77 18.24 -14.77
N HIS A 307 11.82 17.41 -14.67
CA HIS A 307 12.68 17.34 -13.48
C HIS A 307 13.26 18.69 -13.08
N ASP A 308 13.57 19.58 -14.03
CA ASP A 308 14.08 20.92 -13.71
C ASP A 308 13.03 21.80 -13.02
N LYS A 309 11.77 21.76 -13.45
CA LYS A 309 10.69 22.47 -12.75
C LYS A 309 10.50 21.91 -11.34
N ILE A 310 10.57 20.58 -11.19
CA ILE A 310 10.48 19.93 -9.89
C ILE A 310 11.62 20.38 -8.97
N VAL A 311 12.84 20.47 -9.48
CA VAL A 311 14.00 20.96 -8.71
C VAL A 311 13.84 22.41 -8.29
N GLU A 312 13.24 23.28 -9.11
CA GLU A 312 12.90 24.64 -8.67
C GLU A 312 11.91 24.64 -7.50
N GLY A 313 10.90 23.76 -7.52
CA GLY A 313 10.00 23.54 -6.37
C GLY A 313 10.74 23.05 -5.13
N MET A 314 11.70 22.13 -5.29
CA MET A 314 12.53 21.66 -4.18
C MET A 314 13.38 22.79 -3.59
N LYS A 315 13.99 23.64 -4.42
CA LYS A 315 14.83 24.77 -3.98
C LYS A 315 14.06 25.75 -3.10
N VAL A 316 12.77 25.99 -3.39
CA VAL A 316 11.88 26.79 -2.53
C VAL A 316 11.78 26.19 -1.13
N LEU A 317 11.54 24.88 -1.03
CA LEU A 317 11.44 24.20 0.27
C LEU A 317 12.78 24.09 1.00
N VAL A 318 13.91 23.93 0.28
CA VAL A 318 15.26 23.98 0.87
C VAL A 318 15.51 25.30 1.59
N ALA A 319 14.94 26.41 1.09
CA ALA A 319 15.09 27.72 1.72
C ALA A 319 14.32 27.87 3.04
N GLN A 320 13.43 26.93 3.38
CA GLN A 320 12.56 26.98 4.56
C GLN A 320 13.05 26.00 5.62
N SER A 321 13.56 26.52 6.75
CA SER A 321 14.35 25.73 7.71
C SER A 321 13.59 24.59 8.38
N ASP A 322 12.27 24.68 8.52
CA ASP A 322 11.43 23.70 9.20
C ASP A 322 11.15 22.44 8.37
N ILE A 323 11.36 22.50 7.05
CA ILE A 323 11.14 21.38 6.12
C ILE A 323 12.40 21.02 5.30
N ALA A 324 13.44 21.86 5.33
CA ALA A 324 14.59 21.80 4.43
C ALA A 324 15.32 20.45 4.37
N ASP A 325 15.34 19.67 5.45
CA ASP A 325 16.03 18.37 5.47
C ASP A 325 15.44 17.38 4.45
N LEU A 326 14.12 17.41 4.25
CA LEU A 326 13.40 16.50 3.37
C LEU A 326 13.74 16.69 1.87
N PRO A 327 13.58 17.88 1.26
CA PRO A 327 13.96 18.10 -0.13
C PRO A 327 15.49 18.00 -0.33
N ILE A 328 16.32 18.31 0.68
CA ILE A 328 17.79 18.09 0.58
C ILE A 328 18.09 16.59 0.41
N GLU A 329 17.46 15.73 1.21
CA GLU A 329 17.63 14.28 1.07
C GLU A 329 17.09 13.73 -0.25
N ASP A 330 15.99 14.28 -0.78
CA ASP A 330 15.48 13.90 -2.10
C ASP A 330 16.47 14.30 -3.21
N LEU A 331 16.91 15.57 -3.21
CA LEU A 331 17.89 16.07 -4.18
C LEU A 331 19.20 15.27 -4.13
N ARG A 332 19.63 14.83 -2.94
CA ARG A 332 20.77 13.92 -2.76
C ARG A 332 20.52 12.57 -3.43
N LYS A 333 19.38 11.93 -3.15
CA LYS A 333 19.01 10.62 -3.71
C LYS A 333 18.81 10.67 -5.22
N TRP A 334 18.46 11.83 -5.75
CA TRP A 334 18.32 12.11 -7.18
C TRP A 334 19.62 12.55 -7.85
N ASP A 335 20.75 12.55 -7.12
CA ASP A 335 22.09 12.92 -7.61
C ASP A 335 22.13 14.30 -8.31
N ARG A 336 21.34 15.27 -7.82
CA ARG A 336 21.29 16.63 -8.38
C ARG A 336 22.48 17.47 -7.94
N THR A 337 23.60 17.31 -8.62
CA THR A 337 24.84 18.06 -8.33
C THR A 337 24.75 19.53 -8.73
N ASP A 338 23.90 19.87 -9.69
CA ASP A 338 23.67 21.24 -10.20
C ASP A 338 23.14 22.20 -9.12
N VAL A 339 22.47 21.69 -8.08
CA VAL A 339 21.99 22.50 -6.95
C VAL A 339 22.94 22.57 -5.76
N THR A 340 24.17 22.04 -5.88
CA THR A 340 25.10 21.94 -4.74
C THR A 340 25.33 23.28 -4.06
N ALA A 341 25.63 24.35 -4.82
CA ALA A 341 25.86 25.67 -4.26
C ALA A 341 24.65 26.17 -3.46
N TRP A 342 23.44 25.99 -4.00
CA TRP A 342 22.18 26.40 -3.36
C TRP A 342 21.94 25.67 -2.04
N VAL A 343 22.14 24.35 -2.02
CA VAL A 343 21.96 23.52 -0.81
C VAL A 343 22.95 23.92 0.27
N LEU A 344 24.23 24.09 -0.08
CA LEU A 344 25.27 24.47 0.88
C LEU A 344 25.03 25.88 1.43
N GLU A 345 24.72 26.86 0.57
CA GLU A 345 24.43 28.23 0.98
C GLU A 345 23.25 28.31 1.94
N ASN A 346 22.11 27.69 1.60
CA ASN A 346 20.94 27.67 2.48
C ASN A 346 21.22 26.92 3.79
N GLY A 347 21.94 25.80 3.72
CA GLY A 347 22.34 25.02 4.89
C GLY A 347 23.19 25.79 5.91
N GLN A 348 23.89 26.85 5.48
CA GLN A 348 24.72 27.70 6.34
C GLN A 348 24.00 28.93 6.93
N LYS A 349 22.74 29.18 6.54
CA LYS A 349 21.94 30.26 7.15
C LYS A 349 21.72 30.00 8.64
N GLU A 350 21.63 31.05 9.46
CA GLU A 350 21.36 30.93 10.91
C GLU A 350 20.07 30.13 11.20
N SER A 351 19.04 30.33 10.39
CA SER A 351 17.77 29.58 10.47
C SER A 351 17.95 28.08 10.29
N HIS A 352 18.96 27.63 9.53
CA HIS A 352 19.16 26.22 9.16
C HIS A 352 20.26 25.57 9.98
N LYS A 353 21.41 26.24 10.14
CA LYS A 353 22.63 25.63 10.67
C LYS A 353 22.55 25.27 12.15
N GLN A 354 21.53 25.75 12.88
CA GLN A 354 21.28 25.38 14.27
C GLN A 354 20.40 24.12 14.38
N ILE A 355 19.71 23.73 13.31
CA ILE A 355 18.78 22.59 13.29
C ILE A 355 19.56 21.29 13.00
N PRO A 356 19.68 20.34 13.96
CA PRO A 356 20.55 19.17 13.78
C PRO A 356 20.19 18.29 12.59
N ILE A 357 18.89 18.10 12.31
CA ILE A 357 18.44 17.26 11.18
C ILE A 357 18.81 17.89 9.83
N VAL A 358 18.70 19.22 9.69
CA VAL A 358 19.08 19.96 8.48
C VAL A 358 20.60 19.91 8.28
N ARG A 359 21.40 20.15 9.33
CA ARG A 359 22.87 20.03 9.26
C ARG A 359 23.29 18.64 8.77
N ARG A 360 22.65 17.59 9.28
CA ARG A 360 22.92 16.21 8.87
C ARG A 360 22.55 15.98 7.41
N ALA A 361 21.39 16.47 6.96
CA ALA A 361 20.97 16.36 5.56
C ALA A 361 21.95 17.09 4.60
N VAL A 362 22.39 18.30 4.95
CA VAL A 362 23.39 19.07 4.18
C VAL A 362 24.73 18.33 4.11
N LEU A 363 25.21 17.79 5.24
CA LEU A 363 26.45 17.02 5.26
C LEU A 363 26.34 15.73 4.44
N ARG A 364 25.21 15.03 4.51
CA ARG A 364 24.93 13.84 3.68
C ARG A 364 24.91 14.18 2.20
N PHE A 365 24.28 15.29 1.82
CA PHE A 365 24.30 15.81 0.46
C PHE A 365 25.74 16.07 0.01
N ALA A 366 26.50 16.86 0.78
CA ALA A 366 27.88 17.22 0.46
C ALA A 366 28.78 15.99 0.30
N LEU A 367 28.72 15.02 1.22
CA LEU A 367 29.48 13.77 1.16
C LEU A 367 29.10 12.91 -0.06
N THR A 368 27.85 12.96 -0.51
CA THR A 368 27.42 12.21 -1.72
C THR A 368 28.04 12.79 -2.99
N VAL A 369 28.27 14.10 -3.02
CA VAL A 369 28.73 14.83 -4.22
C VAL A 369 30.14 15.42 -4.10
N GLU A 370 30.89 15.13 -3.03
CA GLU A 370 32.22 15.70 -2.76
C GLU A 370 33.24 15.41 -3.87
N GLY A 371 33.11 14.26 -4.55
CA GLY A 371 33.94 13.91 -5.71
C GLY A 371 33.53 14.59 -7.02
N LYS A 372 32.40 15.30 -7.03
CA LYS A 372 31.79 15.94 -8.22
C LYS A 372 31.71 17.46 -8.10
N SER A 373 32.02 18.04 -6.94
CA SER A 373 31.88 19.47 -6.67
C SER A 373 32.95 19.98 -5.71
N GLU A 374 33.76 20.94 -6.16
CA GLU A 374 34.79 21.59 -5.32
C GLU A 374 34.19 22.30 -4.11
N ALA A 375 32.98 22.88 -4.25
CA ALA A 375 32.28 23.49 -3.13
C ALA A 375 31.89 22.46 -2.07
N ALA A 376 31.41 21.29 -2.48
CA ALA A 376 31.11 20.20 -1.55
C ALA A 376 32.37 19.64 -0.90
N LYS A 377 33.44 19.45 -1.67
CA LYS A 377 34.74 19.01 -1.15
C LYS A 377 35.30 19.96 -0.10
N ALA A 378 35.26 21.27 -0.36
CA ALA A 378 35.68 22.28 0.60
C ALA A 378 34.80 22.27 1.87
N PHE A 379 33.48 22.12 1.69
CA PHE A 379 32.54 22.02 2.80
C PHE A 379 32.78 20.79 3.68
N VAL A 380 33.01 19.62 3.08
CA VAL A 380 33.33 18.39 3.82
C VAL A 380 34.65 18.55 4.56
N HIS A 381 35.69 19.07 3.91
CA HIS A 381 36.99 19.30 4.56
C HIS A 381 36.87 20.24 5.77
N GLN A 382 36.06 21.30 5.67
CA GLN A 382 35.79 22.16 6.82
C GLN A 382 34.99 21.41 7.91
N SER A 383 33.98 20.63 7.51
CA SER A 383 33.18 19.83 8.44
C SER A 383 34.00 18.78 9.20
N GLU A 384 35.03 18.22 8.58
CA GLU A 384 35.99 17.28 9.20
C GLU A 384 36.89 17.99 10.22
N LYS A 385 37.29 19.24 9.96
CA LYS A 385 38.02 20.05 10.95
C LYS A 385 37.16 20.41 12.15
N ASP A 386 35.89 20.71 11.91
CA ASP A 386 34.96 21.10 12.97
C ASP A 386 34.57 19.89 13.85
N ASP A 387 34.32 18.74 13.24
CA ASP A 387 33.87 17.51 13.92
C ASP A 387 34.10 16.26 13.05
N ALA A 388 35.30 15.68 13.12
CA ALA A 388 35.70 14.51 12.34
C ALA A 388 34.87 13.25 12.65
N GLU A 389 34.50 13.04 13.92
CA GLU A 389 33.72 11.86 14.32
C GLU A 389 32.31 11.92 13.75
N ARG A 390 31.66 13.09 13.75
CA ARG A 390 30.36 13.26 13.09
C ARG A 390 30.44 12.96 11.59
N VAL A 391 31.47 13.45 10.89
CA VAL A 391 31.63 13.17 9.46
C VAL A 391 31.79 11.67 9.21
N LYS A 392 32.61 10.99 10.02
CA LYS A 392 32.81 9.54 9.96
C LYS A 392 31.48 8.79 10.16
N LEU A 393 30.72 9.11 11.20
CA LEU A 393 29.42 8.49 11.45
C LEU A 393 28.45 8.69 10.28
N VAL A 394 28.41 9.88 9.69
CA VAL A 394 27.56 10.14 8.53
C VAL A 394 28.01 9.37 7.28
N ARG A 395 29.32 9.21 7.06
CA ARG A 395 29.85 8.34 5.99
C ARG A 395 29.42 6.88 6.18
N GLU A 396 29.47 6.38 7.41
CA GLU A 396 29.00 5.03 7.77
C GLU A 396 27.50 4.86 7.48
N MET A 397 26.67 5.80 7.91
CA MET A 397 25.23 5.80 7.59
C MET A 397 24.94 5.76 6.09
N LEU A 398 25.70 6.52 5.29
CA LEU A 398 25.55 6.52 3.83
C LEU A 398 26.02 5.21 3.18
N ALA A 399 27.00 4.52 3.79
CA ALA A 399 27.45 3.21 3.32
C ALA A 399 26.38 2.13 3.57
N ASP A 400 25.71 2.17 4.72
CA ASP A 400 24.63 1.24 5.07
C ASP A 400 23.39 1.36 4.18
N GLU A 401 23.17 2.53 3.56
CA GLU A 401 22.09 2.75 2.59
C GLU A 401 22.34 2.07 1.23
N LYS A 402 23.59 1.71 0.93
CA LYS A 402 23.91 1.04 -0.34
C LYS A 402 23.45 -0.42 -0.27
N PRO A 403 22.92 -0.98 -1.37
CA PRO A 403 22.61 -2.39 -1.42
C PRO A 403 23.87 -3.18 -1.06
N LYS A 404 23.76 -4.10 -0.08
CA LYS A 404 24.88 -4.99 0.24
C LYS A 404 25.22 -5.81 -1.03
N PRO A 405 26.51 -5.95 -1.39
CA PRO A 405 26.90 -6.85 -2.46
C PRO A 405 26.28 -8.22 -2.19
N ALA A 406 25.72 -8.85 -3.22
CA ALA A 406 25.30 -10.25 -3.09
C ALA A 406 26.51 -11.06 -2.63
N GLU A 407 26.44 -11.66 -1.44
CA GLU A 407 27.46 -12.60 -1.01
C GLU A 407 27.57 -13.65 -2.10
N ALA A 408 28.75 -13.72 -2.74
CA ALA A 408 29.03 -14.77 -3.69
C ALA A 408 28.95 -16.08 -2.92
N THR A 409 27.84 -16.79 -3.06
CA THR A 409 27.69 -18.16 -2.57
C THR A 409 28.71 -19.00 -3.34
N THR A 410 29.94 -19.08 -2.85
CA THR A 410 30.88 -20.12 -3.21
C THR A 410 30.28 -21.43 -2.73
N MET A 411 29.46 -22.04 -3.58
CA MET A 411 29.27 -23.49 -3.55
C MET A 411 30.63 -24.11 -3.89
N LYS A 412 31.30 -24.63 -2.88
CA LYS A 412 32.34 -25.66 -3.03
C LYS A 412 31.73 -27.01 -2.75
#